data_AF-A0A7S3BGX5-F1
#
_entry.id   AF-A0A7S3BGX5-F1
#
_cell.length_a   1.000
_cell.length_b   1.000
_cell.length_c   1.000
_cell.angle_alpha   90.00
_cell.angle_beta   90.00
_cell.angle_gamma   90.00
#
_symmetry.space_group_name_H-M   'P 1'
#
loop_
_entity.id
_entity.type
_entity.pdbx_description
1 polymer ?
#
loop_
_entity_poly.entity_id
_entity_poly.type
_entity_poly.pdbx_seq_one_letter_code
_entity_poly.pdbx_strand_id
1 'polypeptide(L)'
;RGLKRRLPLLRVRQSGGARTRGIMASSSGGDDVLMAHSKQLNWLAQEEDIAVNDDLDQLLEETKGILEKLADAAVKLGTWQMVLWQPRWVFAELDGLCYQKISADEKPIGNPKKILFSNMLQIEELDCGEFVLQCSNRDYTFKAANENASTVLVHNLKQLKERSRGND
;
A
#
# COMPACT_ATOMS: atom_id res chain seq x y z
N ARG A 1 -2.28 -28.78 38.04
CA ARG A 1 -2.56 -29.95 37.18
C ARG A 1 -2.34 -29.47 35.73
N GLY A 2 -1.23 -29.66 35.03
CA GLY A 2 -0.19 -30.69 35.09
C GLY A 2 -0.28 -31.52 33.81
N LEU A 3 0.48 -31.16 32.76
CA LEU A 3 0.86 -32.03 31.63
C LEU A 3 1.88 -31.30 30.73
N LYS A 4 3.14 -31.22 31.21
CA LYS A 4 4.31 -30.96 30.36
C LYS A 4 4.65 -32.28 29.66
N ARG A 5 4.51 -32.33 28.33
CA ARG A 5 4.96 -33.48 27.52
C ARG A 5 6.49 -33.41 27.38
N ARG A 6 7.17 -34.36 28.04
CA ARG A 6 8.61 -34.64 27.91
C ARG A 6 8.83 -35.47 26.64
N LEU A 7 9.77 -35.05 25.79
CA LEU A 7 10.35 -35.90 24.75
C LEU A 7 11.65 -36.55 25.27
N PRO A 8 11.95 -37.80 24.90
CA PRO A 8 13.04 -38.57 25.51
C PRO A 8 14.43 -38.17 24.99
N LEU A 9 15.39 -38.11 25.91
CA LEU A 9 16.83 -38.11 25.66
C LEU A 9 17.22 -39.39 24.90
N LEU A 10 17.72 -39.25 23.68
CA LEU A 10 18.44 -40.32 22.98
C LEU A 10 19.89 -40.34 23.46
N ARG A 11 20.23 -41.44 24.14
CA ARG A 11 21.53 -41.78 24.69
C ARG A 11 22.38 -42.40 23.57
N VAL A 12 23.32 -41.64 23.01
CA VAL A 12 24.28 -42.18 22.03
C VAL A 12 25.43 -42.86 22.78
N ARG A 13 25.53 -44.18 22.59
CA ARG A 13 26.65 -45.03 23.03
C ARG A 13 27.93 -44.59 22.31
N GLN A 14 28.99 -44.34 23.08
CA GLN A 14 30.35 -44.34 22.55
C GLN A 14 30.81 -45.79 22.35
N SER A 15 31.20 -46.12 21.12
CA SER A 15 32.04 -47.28 20.81
C SER A 15 33.30 -46.75 20.14
N GLY A 16 34.43 -46.94 20.81
CA GLY A 16 35.74 -46.57 20.31
C GLY A 16 36.29 -47.56 19.27
N GLY A 17 37.26 -47.05 18.51
CA GLY A 17 38.36 -47.84 17.95
C GLY A 17 38.15 -48.40 16.54
N ALA A 18 38.75 -47.74 15.54
CA ALA A 18 39.80 -48.33 14.70
C ALA A 18 40.25 -47.31 13.63
N ARG A 19 41.56 -47.05 13.61
CA ARG A 19 42.25 -46.34 12.53
C ARG A 19 42.23 -47.20 11.28
N THR A 20 41.70 -46.67 10.18
CA THR A 20 42.04 -47.13 8.83
C THR A 20 42.22 -45.92 7.94
N ARG A 21 43.45 -45.70 7.48
CA ARG A 21 43.78 -44.76 6.40
C ARG A 21 43.18 -45.32 5.11
N GLY A 22 42.39 -44.51 4.41
CA GLY A 22 41.81 -44.89 3.13
C GLY A 22 41.22 -43.68 2.40
N ILE A 23 42.04 -43.09 1.53
CA ILE A 23 41.71 -42.55 0.19
C ILE A 23 40.64 -41.45 0.09
N MET A 24 41.08 -40.34 -0.53
CA MET A 24 40.30 -39.17 -0.93
C MET A 24 39.05 -39.49 -1.75
N ALA A 25 37.93 -38.86 -1.40
CA ALA A 25 36.95 -38.34 -2.35
C ALA A 25 36.14 -37.24 -1.64
N SER A 26 36.47 -35.99 -1.96
CA SER A 26 35.74 -34.78 -1.61
C SER A 26 34.26 -34.90 -1.99
N SER A 27 33.39 -35.01 -1.00
CA SER A 27 31.95 -34.81 -1.12
C SER A 27 31.55 -33.52 -0.41
N SER A 28 32.11 -32.39 -0.87
CA SER A 28 31.82 -31.06 -0.35
C SER A 28 30.96 -30.22 -1.32
N GLY A 29 30.40 -30.81 -2.37
CA GLY A 29 29.67 -30.07 -3.42
C GLY A 29 28.16 -29.98 -3.24
N GLY A 30 27.54 -30.80 -2.38
CA GLY A 30 26.07 -30.84 -2.23
C GLY A 30 25.53 -29.71 -1.35
N ASP A 31 26.20 -29.44 -0.24
CA ASP A 31 25.78 -28.40 0.72
C ASP A 31 26.03 -26.98 0.17
N ASP A 32 27.10 -26.80 -0.61
CA ASP A 32 27.42 -25.51 -1.25
C ASP A 32 26.40 -25.15 -2.35
N VAL A 33 25.90 -26.13 -3.11
CA VAL A 33 24.88 -25.90 -4.15
C VAL A 33 23.51 -25.58 -3.53
N LEU A 34 23.12 -26.28 -2.46
CA LEU A 34 21.87 -25.98 -1.73
C LEU A 34 21.93 -24.61 -1.03
N MET A 35 23.07 -24.23 -0.45
CA MET A 35 23.29 -22.91 0.12
C MET A 35 23.27 -21.81 -0.95
N ALA A 36 23.89 -22.02 -2.11
CA ALA A 36 23.87 -21.07 -3.22
C ALA A 36 22.44 -20.87 -3.77
N HIS A 37 21.69 -21.96 -3.93
CA HIS A 37 20.29 -21.90 -4.37
C HIS A 37 19.40 -21.19 -3.33
N SER A 38 19.59 -21.45 -2.04
CA SER A 38 18.87 -20.75 -0.96
C SER A 38 19.21 -19.25 -0.93
N LYS A 39 20.46 -18.87 -1.17
CA LYS A 39 20.87 -17.46 -1.25
C LYS A 39 20.28 -16.75 -2.46
N GLN A 40 20.24 -17.44 -3.61
CA GLN A 40 19.64 -16.91 -4.83
C GLN A 40 18.13 -16.71 -4.69
N LEU A 41 17.41 -17.66 -4.07
CA LEU A 41 15.99 -17.50 -3.76
C LEU A 41 15.73 -16.36 -2.77
N ASN A 42 16.56 -16.23 -1.74
CA ASN A 42 16.45 -15.14 -0.77
C ASN A 42 16.73 -13.76 -1.41
N TRP A 43 17.68 -13.70 -2.34
CA TRP A 43 17.97 -12.48 -3.09
C TRP A 43 16.81 -12.10 -4.03
N LEU A 44 16.25 -13.05 -4.76
CA LEU A 44 15.08 -12.82 -5.61
C LEU A 44 13.86 -12.33 -4.78
N ALA A 45 13.59 -12.98 -3.64
CA ALA A 45 12.52 -12.54 -2.75
C ALA A 45 12.75 -11.10 -2.24
N GLN A 46 14.00 -10.76 -1.90
CA GLN A 46 14.35 -9.41 -1.45
C GLN A 46 14.21 -8.37 -2.57
N GLU A 47 14.54 -8.70 -3.82
CA GLU A 47 14.35 -7.80 -4.97
C GLU A 47 12.86 -7.60 -5.29
N GLU A 48 12.05 -8.65 -5.20
CA GLU A 48 10.60 -8.55 -5.34
C GLU A 48 9.99 -7.63 -4.28
N ASP A 49 10.40 -7.79 -3.02
CA ASP A 49 9.95 -6.92 -1.92
C ASP A 49 10.35 -5.45 -2.16
N ILE A 50 11.56 -5.20 -2.66
CA ILE A 50 12.02 -3.84 -2.99
C ILE A 50 11.17 -3.25 -4.13
N ALA A 51 10.97 -3.99 -5.21
CA ALA A 51 10.19 -3.52 -6.35
C ALA A 51 8.73 -3.22 -6.00
N VAL A 52 8.11 -4.04 -5.13
CA VAL A 52 6.76 -3.82 -4.64
C VAL A 52 6.66 -2.55 -3.79
N ASN A 53 7.67 -2.27 -2.97
CA ASN A 53 7.72 -1.06 -2.15
C ASN A 53 7.94 0.19 -3.01
N ASP A 54 8.84 0.13 -4.00
CA ASP A 54 9.11 1.25 -4.91
C ASP A 54 7.84 1.63 -5.71
N ASP A 55 7.10 0.64 -6.20
CA ASP A 55 5.83 0.84 -6.90
C ASP A 55 4.74 1.42 -5.98
N LEU A 56 4.68 0.99 -4.71
CA LEU A 56 3.76 1.56 -3.73
C LEU A 56 4.07 3.03 -3.43
N ASP A 57 5.34 3.37 -3.24
CA ASP A 57 5.79 4.74 -3.00
C ASP A 57 5.49 5.63 -4.21
N GLN A 58 5.68 5.11 -5.42
CA GLN A 58 5.30 5.81 -6.65
C GLN A 58 3.79 6.07 -6.71
N LEU A 59 2.95 5.08 -6.43
CA LEU A 59 1.49 5.25 -6.40
C LEU A 59 1.07 6.33 -5.40
N LEU A 60 1.66 6.35 -4.20
CA LEU A 60 1.36 7.35 -3.19
C LEU A 60 1.81 8.75 -3.61
N GLU A 61 2.99 8.87 -4.21
CA GLU A 61 3.51 10.16 -4.68
C GLU A 61 2.67 10.75 -5.80
N GLU A 62 2.28 9.92 -6.78
CA GLU A 62 1.46 10.35 -7.93
C GLU A 62 0.05 10.80 -7.55
N THR A 63 -0.42 10.48 -6.34
CA THR A 63 -1.70 10.98 -5.84
C THR A 63 -1.64 12.39 -5.23
N LYS A 64 -0.43 12.92 -5.03
CA LYS A 64 -0.23 14.21 -4.37
C LYS A 64 -0.47 15.36 -5.32
N GLY A 65 -1.28 16.32 -4.90
CA GLY A 65 -1.46 17.54 -5.66
C GLY A 65 -2.62 18.41 -5.19
N ILE A 66 -2.78 19.54 -5.87
CA ILE A 66 -3.92 20.43 -5.67
C ILE A 66 -5.06 19.95 -6.57
N LEU A 67 -6.20 19.64 -5.96
CA LEU A 67 -7.44 19.33 -6.64
C LEU A 67 -8.54 20.27 -6.15
N GLU A 68 -9.53 20.52 -6.98
CA GLU A 68 -10.75 21.15 -6.51
C GLU A 68 -11.65 20.09 -5.89
N LYS A 69 -12.18 20.38 -4.70
CA LYS A 69 -13.17 19.55 -4.04
C LYS A 69 -14.51 20.29 -4.00
N LEU A 70 -15.58 19.60 -4.38
CA LEU A 70 -16.92 20.16 -4.26
C LEU A 70 -17.28 20.39 -2.79
N ALA A 71 -17.80 21.57 -2.47
CA ALA A 71 -18.19 21.95 -1.13
C ALA A 71 -19.37 21.10 -0.62
N ASP A 72 -19.31 20.72 0.65
CA ASP A 72 -20.29 19.85 1.29
C ASP A 72 -21.65 20.53 1.49
N ALA A 73 -21.62 21.85 1.72
CA ALA A 73 -22.81 22.63 2.02
C ALA A 73 -23.24 23.41 0.79
N ALA A 74 -24.50 23.23 0.41
CA ALA A 74 -25.18 24.06 -0.57
C ALA A 74 -25.21 25.52 -0.07
N VAL A 75 -24.44 26.40 -0.71
CA VAL A 75 -24.60 27.84 -0.49
C VAL A 75 -25.84 28.27 -1.27
N LYS A 76 -26.88 28.71 -0.56
CA LYS A 76 -28.13 29.16 -1.19
C LYS A 76 -28.09 30.66 -1.43
N LEU A 77 -28.47 31.08 -2.63
CA LEU A 77 -28.69 32.47 -2.99
C LEU A 77 -30.13 32.61 -3.52
N GLY A 78 -31.07 32.90 -2.61
CA GLY A 78 -32.50 32.83 -2.90
C GLY A 78 -32.95 31.40 -3.20
N THR A 79 -33.52 31.18 -4.38
CA THR A 79 -33.93 29.85 -4.87
C THR A 79 -32.80 29.07 -5.52
N TRP A 80 -31.65 29.70 -5.75
CA TRP A 80 -30.50 29.08 -6.40
C TRP A 80 -29.63 28.34 -5.38
N GLN A 81 -29.14 27.16 -5.77
CA GLN A 81 -28.09 26.44 -5.08
C GLN A 81 -26.79 26.64 -5.84
N MET A 82 -25.81 27.25 -5.19
CA MET A 82 -24.49 27.46 -5.76
C MET A 82 -23.66 26.18 -5.65
N VAL A 83 -23.04 25.80 -6.77
CA VAL A 83 -22.01 24.76 -6.84
C VAL A 83 -20.68 25.45 -6.57
N LEU A 84 -20.04 25.11 -5.45
CA LEU A 84 -18.79 25.75 -5.03
C LEU A 84 -17.66 24.73 -5.01
N TRP A 85 -16.72 24.88 -5.94
CA TRP A 85 -15.46 24.16 -5.96
C TRP A 85 -14.44 24.88 -5.06
N GLN A 86 -13.70 24.11 -4.27
CA GLN A 86 -12.72 24.66 -3.34
C GLN A 86 -11.39 23.92 -3.49
N PRO A 87 -10.26 24.64 -3.67
CA PRO A 87 -8.98 23.98 -3.81
C PRO A 87 -8.56 23.32 -2.49
N ARG A 88 -8.00 22.12 -2.61
CA ARG A 88 -7.53 21.28 -1.53
C ARG A 88 -6.22 20.63 -1.93
N TRP A 89 -5.30 20.56 -0.97
CA TRP A 89 -4.17 19.66 -1.08
C TRP A 89 -4.67 18.25 -0.83
N VAL A 90 -4.45 17.35 -1.78
CA VAL A 90 -4.92 15.96 -1.75
C VAL A 90 -3.70 15.04 -1.83
N PHE A 91 -3.74 13.94 -1.10
CA PHE A 91 -2.71 12.91 -1.08
C PHE A 91 -3.29 11.60 -0.54
N ALA A 92 -2.83 10.46 -1.03
CA ALA A 92 -3.21 9.17 -0.46
C ALA A 92 -2.25 8.74 0.67
N GLU A 93 -2.79 7.95 1.59
CA GLU A 93 -2.09 7.13 2.56
C GLU A 93 -2.49 5.66 2.30
N LEU A 94 -1.86 4.71 3.01
CA LEU A 94 -2.09 3.27 2.81
C LEU A 94 -3.55 2.83 3.02
N ASP A 95 -4.28 3.53 3.87
CA ASP A 95 -5.63 3.21 4.34
C ASP A 95 -6.68 4.24 3.90
N GLY A 96 -6.32 5.28 3.15
CA GLY A 96 -7.31 6.23 2.63
C GLY A 96 -6.78 7.43 1.86
N LEU A 97 -7.72 8.21 1.33
CA LEU A 97 -7.43 9.49 0.68
C LEU A 97 -7.56 10.65 1.67
N CYS A 98 -6.53 11.47 1.77
CA CYS A 98 -6.51 12.66 2.61
C CYS A 98 -6.70 13.94 1.78
N TYR A 99 -7.38 14.92 2.36
CA TYR A 99 -7.50 16.26 1.79
C TYR A 99 -7.44 17.35 2.85
N GLN A 100 -6.78 18.46 2.53
CA GLN A 100 -6.50 19.55 3.46
C GLN A 100 -6.78 20.91 2.81
N LYS A 101 -7.14 21.89 3.64
CA LYS A 101 -7.27 23.28 3.16
C LYS A 101 -5.90 23.79 2.71
N ILE A 102 -5.90 24.71 1.75
CA ILE A 102 -4.69 25.43 1.34
C ILE A 102 -4.82 26.92 1.66
N SER A 103 -3.70 27.58 1.90
CA SER A 103 -3.61 29.03 2.03
C SER A 103 -3.68 29.72 0.67
N ALA A 104 -3.68 31.05 0.67
CA ALA A 104 -3.58 31.85 -0.56
C ALA A 104 -2.28 31.61 -1.33
N ASP A 105 -1.22 31.18 -0.65
CA ASP A 105 0.09 30.82 -1.26
C ASP A 105 0.17 29.32 -1.61
N GLU A 106 -0.98 28.65 -1.75
CA GLU A 106 -1.11 27.23 -2.09
C GLU A 106 -0.44 26.24 -1.11
N LYS A 107 -0.17 26.68 0.12
CA LYS A 107 0.43 25.82 1.15
C LYS A 107 -0.65 25.11 1.96
N PRO A 108 -0.52 23.81 2.27
CA PRO A 108 -1.48 23.11 3.12
C PRO A 108 -1.55 23.74 4.52
N ILE A 109 -2.77 23.92 5.05
CA ILE A 109 -3.04 24.52 6.36
C ILE A 109 -4.10 23.73 7.15
N GLY A 110 -3.98 23.75 8.49
CA GLY A 110 -4.90 23.03 9.39
C GLY A 110 -4.61 21.53 9.45
N ASN A 111 -5.60 20.72 9.84
CA ASN A 111 -5.44 19.26 9.87
C ASN A 111 -6.04 18.62 8.61
N PRO A 112 -5.37 17.59 8.03
CA PRO A 112 -5.94 16.84 6.92
C PRO A 112 -7.20 16.09 7.37
N LYS A 113 -8.18 16.00 6.48
CA LYS A 113 -9.36 15.15 6.61
C LYS A 113 -9.12 13.87 5.81
N LYS A 114 -9.50 12.73 6.37
CA LYS A 114 -9.25 11.41 5.79
C LYS A 114 -10.53 10.71 5.39
N ILE A 115 -10.53 10.14 4.19
CA ILE A 115 -11.58 9.28 3.65
C ILE A 115 -10.98 7.87 3.59
N LEU A 116 -11.38 7.01 4.52
CA LEU A 116 -10.86 5.64 4.60
C LEU A 116 -11.29 4.81 3.38
N PHE A 117 -10.38 4.01 2.84
CA PHE A 117 -10.69 3.08 1.76
C PHE A 117 -11.75 2.06 2.14
N SER A 118 -11.81 1.67 3.41
CA SER A 118 -12.85 0.78 3.96
C SER A 118 -14.27 1.36 3.82
N ASN A 119 -14.41 2.70 3.80
CA ASN A 119 -15.68 3.38 3.62
C ASN A 119 -16.02 3.63 2.15
N MET A 120 -15.07 3.51 1.23
CA MET A 120 -15.28 3.75 -0.20
C MET A 120 -15.93 2.53 -0.84
N LEU A 121 -17.14 2.70 -1.36
CA LEU A 121 -17.87 1.67 -2.10
C LEU A 121 -17.36 1.61 -3.54
N GLN A 122 -17.32 2.77 -4.22
CA GLN A 122 -16.95 2.89 -5.62
C GLN A 122 -16.15 4.16 -5.89
N ILE A 123 -15.27 4.10 -6.88
CA ILE A 123 -14.50 5.23 -7.40
C ILE A 123 -14.89 5.35 -8.88
N GLU A 124 -15.61 6.43 -9.22
CA GLU A 124 -16.16 6.67 -10.55
C GLU A 124 -15.53 7.91 -11.16
N GLU A 125 -15.07 7.79 -12.40
CA GLU A 125 -14.58 8.90 -13.19
C GLU A 125 -15.74 9.54 -13.96
N LEU A 126 -15.75 10.86 -14.02
CA LEU A 126 -16.77 11.68 -14.67
C LEU A 126 -16.11 12.55 -15.76
N ASP A 127 -16.93 13.20 -16.58
CA ASP A 127 -16.45 14.09 -17.62
C ASP A 127 -15.70 15.31 -17.05
N CYS A 128 -14.91 15.99 -17.90
CA CYS A 128 -14.22 17.24 -17.56
C CYS A 128 -13.20 17.12 -16.40
N GLY A 129 -12.60 15.93 -16.23
CA GLY A 129 -11.60 15.67 -15.20
C GLY A 129 -12.17 15.58 -13.78
N GLU A 130 -13.47 15.32 -13.65
CA GLU A 130 -14.13 15.12 -12.37
C GLU A 130 -14.12 13.63 -11.99
N PHE A 131 -14.17 13.35 -10.68
CA PHE A 131 -14.36 11.99 -10.18
C PHE A 131 -15.09 12.01 -8.84
N VAL A 132 -15.81 10.92 -8.56
CA VAL A 132 -16.59 10.75 -7.34
C VAL A 132 -16.10 9.55 -6.54
N LEU A 133 -15.96 9.76 -5.24
CA LEU A 133 -15.76 8.72 -4.25
C LEU A 133 -17.09 8.45 -3.57
N GLN A 134 -17.77 7.39 -4.00
CA GLN A 134 -19.01 6.96 -3.38
C GLN A 134 -18.66 6.25 -2.07
N CYS A 135 -19.08 6.81 -0.94
CA CYS A 135 -18.80 6.22 0.37
C CYS A 135 -20.09 5.83 1.09
N SER A 136 -19.98 4.93 2.06
CA SER A 136 -21.13 4.44 2.85
C SER A 136 -21.95 5.53 3.53
N ASN A 137 -21.32 6.65 3.89
CA ASN A 137 -21.94 7.75 4.61
C ASN A 137 -22.30 8.96 3.72
N ARG A 138 -21.52 9.22 2.68
CA ARG A 138 -21.68 10.36 1.77
C ARG A 138 -20.72 10.27 0.60
N ASP A 139 -21.03 11.01 -0.46
CA ASP A 139 -20.15 11.10 -1.62
C ASP A 139 -19.21 12.30 -1.52
N TYR A 140 -18.04 12.15 -2.14
CA TYR A 140 -17.03 13.20 -2.28
C TYR A 140 -16.68 13.37 -3.74
N THR A 141 -16.93 14.55 -4.29
CA THR A 141 -16.56 14.90 -5.67
C THR A 141 -15.30 15.75 -5.69
N PHE A 142 -14.38 15.38 -6.57
CA PHE A 142 -13.14 16.07 -6.84
C PHE A 142 -13.02 16.36 -8.33
N LYS A 143 -12.18 17.34 -8.65
CA LYS A 143 -11.86 17.75 -10.01
C LYS A 143 -10.37 17.99 -10.13
N ALA A 144 -9.76 17.29 -11.09
CA ALA A 144 -8.37 17.46 -11.46
C ALA A 144 -8.21 18.58 -12.49
N ALA A 145 -6.96 18.99 -12.74
CA ALA A 145 -6.64 20.05 -13.70
C ALA A 145 -7.03 19.70 -15.15
N ASN A 146 -7.07 18.40 -15.48
CA ASN A 146 -7.48 17.87 -16.77
C ASN A 146 -7.92 16.40 -16.65
N GLU A 147 -8.52 15.87 -17.72
CA GLU A 147 -9.03 14.49 -17.78
C GLU A 147 -7.92 13.46 -17.56
N ASN A 148 -6.76 13.60 -18.20
CA ASN A 148 -5.65 12.65 -18.03
C ASN A 148 -5.18 12.56 -16.57
N ALA A 149 -5.07 13.69 -15.87
CA ALA A 149 -4.74 13.71 -14.46
C ALA A 149 -5.81 13.01 -13.61
N SER A 150 -7.10 13.19 -13.94
CA SER A 150 -8.21 12.47 -13.29
C SER A 150 -8.09 10.96 -13.50
N THR A 151 -7.85 10.51 -14.73
CA THR A 151 -7.73 9.09 -15.07
C THR A 151 -6.58 8.42 -14.30
N VAL A 152 -5.41 9.07 -14.25
CA VAL A 152 -4.24 8.57 -13.49
C VAL A 152 -4.56 8.50 -12.00
N LEU A 153 -5.15 9.56 -11.43
CA LEU A 153 -5.54 9.59 -10.01
C LEU A 153 -6.54 8.49 -9.67
N VAL A 154 -7.61 8.34 -10.46
CA VAL A 154 -8.64 7.32 -10.26
C VAL A 154 -8.04 5.93 -10.35
N HIS A 155 -7.15 5.69 -11.32
CA HIS A 155 -6.44 4.42 -11.45
C HIS A 155 -5.61 4.10 -10.22
N ASN A 156 -4.79 5.05 -9.76
CA ASN A 156 -3.91 4.85 -8.61
C ASN A 156 -4.72 4.65 -7.31
N LEU A 157 -5.81 5.41 -7.10
CA LEU A 157 -6.69 5.22 -5.95
C LEU A 157 -7.38 3.86 -5.94
N LYS A 158 -7.78 3.33 -7.11
CA LYS A 158 -8.35 1.98 -7.22
C LYS A 158 -7.33 0.91 -6.82
N GLN A 159 -6.08 1.05 -7.27
CA GLN A 159 -5.00 0.14 -6.86
C GLN A 159 -4.74 0.18 -5.36
N LEU A 160 -4.60 1.39 -4.79
CA LEU A 160 -4.36 1.57 -3.35
C LEU A 160 -5.50 1.00 -2.51
N LYS A 161 -6.75 1.23 -2.92
CA LYS A 161 -7.92 0.63 -2.27
C LYS A 161 -7.86 -0.89 -2.28
N GLU A 162 -7.53 -1.51 -3.42
CA GLU A 162 -7.45 -2.97 -3.51
C GLU A 162 -6.32 -3.53 -2.63
N ARG A 163 -5.15 -2.89 -2.62
CA ARG A 163 -4.03 -3.27 -1.73
C ARG A 163 -4.42 -3.16 -0.25
N SER A 164 -5.17 -2.12 0.12
CA SER A 164 -5.60 -1.94 1.51
C SER A 164 -6.49 -3.08 2.03
N ARG A 165 -7.25 -3.73 1.15
CA ARG A 165 -8.11 -4.89 1.50
C ARG A 165 -7.33 -6.17 1.73
N GLY A 166 -6.14 -6.30 1.13
CA GLY A 166 -5.29 -7.48 1.28
C GLY A 166 -4.49 -7.51 2.60
N ASN A 167 -4.48 -6.40 3.35
CA ASN A 167 -3.72 -6.23 4.59
C ASN A 167 -4.56 -6.36 5.88
N ASP A 168 -5.88 -6.58 5.77
CA ASP A 168 -6.80 -6.84 6.89
C ASP A 168 -6.92 -8.35 7.20
#